data_AF-A0A8J4BJZ7-F1
#
_entry.id   AF-A0A8J4BJZ7-F1
#
_cell.length_a   1.000
_cell.length_b   1.000
_cell.length_c   1.000
_cell.angle_alpha   90.00
_cell.angle_beta   90.00
_cell.angle_gamma   90.00
#
_symmetry.space_group_name_H-M   'P 1'
#
loop_
_entity.id
_entity.type
_entity.pdbx_description
1 polymer ?
#
loop_
_entity_poly.entity_id
_entity_poly.type
_entity_poly.pdbx_seq_one_letter_code
_entity_poly.pdbx_strand_id
1 'polypeptide(L)'
;MYAPLVEESMAGPSVPLWKGLLFVFLPSLVVFILLDVTWIALVGGSIYKTVLGSFLRSTPQIVPGLLAWVCIVGSVYLFALPNTRTPAAAIRQGLLLGLCLYGTYEFTNLSILVPWTWALALVDTAWGSIACGVAAGLQSWIYRKLLTS
;
A
#
# COMPACT_ATOMS: atom_id res chain seq x y z
N MET A 1 7.92 -30.55 28.71
CA MET A 1 6.62 -29.87 28.50
C MET A 1 6.59 -28.59 29.36
N TYR A 2 7.30 -27.54 28.94
CA TYR A 2 7.43 -26.24 29.65
C TYR A 2 7.42 -25.03 28.69
N ALA A 3 7.12 -25.26 27.41
CA ALA A 3 7.20 -24.24 26.35
C ALA A 3 6.03 -23.23 26.27
N PRO A 4 4.76 -23.54 26.64
CA PRO A 4 3.65 -22.61 26.36
C PRO A 4 3.68 -21.32 27.18
N LEU A 5 4.23 -21.36 28.40
CA LEU A 5 4.12 -20.25 29.36
C LEU A 5 5.13 -19.12 29.11
N VAL A 6 6.19 -19.38 28.33
CA VAL A 6 7.22 -18.36 28.02
C VAL A 6 6.82 -17.54 26.79
N GLU A 7 6.10 -18.12 25.83
CA GLU A 7 5.63 -17.40 24.63
C GLU A 7 4.54 -16.37 24.95
N GLU A 8 3.58 -16.69 25.82
CA GLU A 8 2.56 -15.74 26.26
C GLU A 8 3.14 -14.57 27.07
N SER A 9 4.20 -14.81 27.84
CA SER A 9 4.90 -13.80 28.66
C SER A 9 5.65 -12.75 27.84
N MET A 10 5.92 -13.00 26.55
CA MET A 10 6.69 -12.13 25.66
C MET A 10 5.79 -11.31 24.70
N ALA A 11 4.49 -11.58 24.69
CA ALA A 11 3.53 -10.82 23.90
C ALA A 11 3.28 -9.47 24.58
N GLY A 12 4.04 -8.45 24.18
CA GLY A 12 3.74 -7.07 24.51
C GLY A 12 2.30 -6.69 24.10
N PRO A 13 1.79 -5.54 24.58
CA PRO A 13 0.44 -5.10 24.24
C PRO A 13 0.26 -5.08 22.71
N SER A 14 -0.79 -5.73 22.24
CA SER A 14 -1.15 -5.83 20.83
C SER A 14 -2.57 -5.31 20.61
N VAL A 15 -2.79 -4.61 19.50
CA VAL A 15 -4.13 -4.15 19.14
C VAL A 15 -4.94 -5.37 18.68
N PRO A 16 -6.12 -5.65 19.27
CA PRO A 16 -7.01 -6.71 18.81
C PRO A 16 -7.34 -6.57 17.32
N LEU A 17 -7.44 -7.69 16.60
CA LEU A 17 -7.63 -7.69 15.15
C LEU A 17 -8.79 -6.79 14.69
N TRP A 18 -9.95 -6.88 15.35
CA TRP A 18 -11.12 -6.06 14.98
C TRP A 18 -10.88 -4.56 15.15
N LYS A 19 -10.13 -4.14 16.19
CA LYS A 19 -9.73 -2.73 16.37
C LYS A 19 -8.73 -2.32 15.30
N GLY A 20 -7.78 -3.18 14.96
CA GLY A 20 -6.84 -2.95 13.87
C GLY A 20 -7.55 -2.77 12.52
N LEU A 21 -8.50 -3.64 12.20
CA LEU A 21 -9.29 -3.53 10.98
C LEU A 21 -10.14 -2.25 10.95
N LEU A 22 -10.85 -1.95 12.05
CA LEU A 22 -11.78 -0.82 12.11
C LEU A 22 -11.07 0.54 12.16
N PHE A 23 -10.03 0.67 12.98
CA PHE A 23 -9.42 1.97 13.28
C PHE A 23 -8.09 2.19 12.55
N VAL A 24 -7.39 1.15 12.12
CA VAL A 24 -6.11 1.30 11.41
C VAL A 24 -6.29 1.08 9.91
N PHE A 25 -6.84 -0.07 9.53
CA PHE A 25 -6.96 -0.46 8.12
C PHE A 25 -7.97 0.41 7.36
N LEU A 26 -9.23 0.50 7.82
CA LEU A 26 -10.28 1.24 7.10
C LEU A 26 -9.94 2.72 6.87
N PRO A 27 -9.48 3.50 7.88
CA PRO A 27 -9.10 4.89 7.64
C PRO A 27 -7.90 5.02 6.69
N SER A 28 -6.94 4.11 6.78
CA SER A 28 -5.78 4.10 5.87
C SER A 28 -6.20 3.78 4.44
N LEU A 29 -7.18 2.90 4.25
CA LEU A 29 -7.75 2.60 2.94
C LEU A 29 -8.43 3.84 2.35
N VAL A 30 -9.26 4.54 3.12
CA VAL A 30 -9.90 5.77 2.66
C VAL A 30 -8.86 6.82 2.26
N VAL A 31 -7.84 7.05 3.09
CA VAL A 31 -6.77 8.02 2.77
C VAL A 31 -5.99 7.60 1.53
N PHE A 32 -5.67 6.32 1.37
CA PHE A 32 -4.97 5.81 0.19
C PHE A 32 -5.79 6.04 -1.08
N ILE A 33 -7.09 5.73 -1.06
CA ILE A 33 -7.98 5.95 -2.20
C ILE A 33 -8.01 7.42 -2.59
N LEU A 34 -8.16 8.33 -1.63
CA LEU A 34 -8.18 9.78 -1.90
C LEU A 34 -6.85 10.26 -2.48
N LEU A 35 -5.74 9.76 -1.95
CA LEU A 35 -4.40 10.07 -2.44
C LEU A 35 -4.22 9.60 -3.89
N ASP A 36 -4.59 8.36 -4.18
CA ASP A 36 -4.35 7.73 -5.48
C ASP A 36 -5.32 8.24 -6.56
N VAL A 37 -6.58 8.50 -6.21
CA VAL A 37 -7.52 9.17 -7.12
C VAL A 37 -7.01 10.56 -7.50
N THR A 38 -6.41 11.30 -6.56
CA THR A 38 -5.80 12.60 -6.84
C THR A 38 -4.63 12.47 -7.82
N TRP A 39 -3.76 11.48 -7.63
CA TRP A 39 -2.68 11.18 -8.57
C TRP A 39 -3.18 10.84 -9.97
N ILE A 40 -4.17 9.95 -10.07
CA ILE A 40 -4.76 9.53 -11.34
C ILE A 40 -5.40 10.74 -12.04
N ALA A 41 -6.15 11.57 -11.31
CA ALA A 41 -6.83 12.72 -11.89
C ALA A 41 -5.86 13.80 -12.40
N LEU A 42 -4.76 14.04 -11.70
CA LEU A 42 -3.85 15.15 -12.00
C LEU A 42 -2.68 14.75 -12.90
N VAL A 43 -2.19 13.52 -12.81
CA VAL A 43 -0.95 13.09 -13.46
C VAL A 43 -1.13 11.76 -14.18
N GLY A 44 -1.39 10.68 -13.42
CA GLY A 44 -1.33 9.30 -13.90
C GLY A 44 -2.26 9.05 -15.09
N GLY A 45 -3.51 9.50 -15.00
CA GLY A 45 -4.51 9.28 -16.05
C GLY A 45 -4.09 9.85 -17.42
N SER A 46 -3.38 10.99 -17.44
CA SER A 46 -2.90 11.58 -18.68
C SER A 46 -1.75 10.78 -19.29
N ILE A 47 -0.79 10.34 -18.47
CA ILE A 47 0.35 9.51 -18.89
C ILE A 47 -0.15 8.18 -19.44
N TYR A 48 -1.00 7.48 -18.69
CA TYR A 48 -1.58 6.20 -19.09
C TYR A 48 -2.38 6.32 -20.39
N LYS A 49 -3.15 7.39 -20.59
CA LYS A 49 -3.88 7.62 -21.84
C LYS A 49 -2.95 7.85 -23.04
N THR A 50 -1.86 8.59 -22.85
CA THR A 50 -0.86 8.81 -23.91
C THR A 50 -0.13 7.52 -24.28
N VAL A 51 0.22 6.70 -23.29
CA VAL A 51 0.98 5.46 -23.51
C VAL A 51 0.08 4.35 -24.07
N LEU A 52 -1.10 4.14 -23.50
CA LEU A 52 -1.98 3.02 -23.84
C LEU A 52 -3.01 3.34 -24.93
N GLY A 53 -3.40 4.60 -25.12
CA GLY A 53 -4.38 4.99 -26.14
C GLY A 53 -5.63 4.11 -26.11
N SER A 54 -5.88 3.38 -27.21
CA SER A 54 -7.05 2.49 -27.36
C SER A 54 -7.00 1.20 -26.53
N PHE A 55 -5.86 0.85 -25.92
CA PHE A 55 -5.78 -0.28 -24.98
C PHE A 55 -6.45 0.04 -23.64
N LEU A 56 -6.57 1.33 -23.29
CA LEU A 56 -7.26 1.75 -22.08
C LEU A 56 -8.77 1.61 -22.26
N ARG A 57 -9.46 1.03 -21.27
CA ARG A 57 -10.92 0.96 -21.29
C ARG A 57 -11.52 2.37 -21.27
N SER A 58 -12.57 2.59 -22.07
CA SER A 58 -13.34 3.84 -22.07
C SER A 58 -14.02 4.10 -20.73
N THR A 59 -14.47 3.04 -20.06
CA THR A 59 -15.04 3.09 -18.72
C THR A 59 -14.25 2.15 -17.80
N PRO A 60 -13.56 2.69 -16.77
CA PRO A 60 -12.87 1.87 -15.78
C PRO A 60 -13.83 0.93 -15.05
N GLN A 61 -13.39 -0.30 -14.77
CA GLN A 61 -14.14 -1.19 -13.88
C GLN A 61 -13.83 -0.85 -12.42
N ILE A 62 -14.86 -0.49 -11.66
CA ILE A 62 -14.71 -0.02 -10.28
C ILE A 62 -14.29 -1.14 -9.32
N VAL A 63 -14.88 -2.34 -9.45
CA VAL A 63 -14.63 -3.45 -8.51
C VAL A 63 -13.17 -3.91 -8.51
N PRO A 64 -12.51 -4.19 -9.65
CA PRO A 64 -11.09 -4.54 -9.65
C PRO A 64 -10.20 -3.44 -9.08
N GLY A 65 -10.51 -2.16 -9.32
CA GLY A 65 -9.76 -1.03 -8.75
C GLY A 65 -9.85 -0.98 -7.23
N LEU A 66 -11.06 -1.14 -6.67
CA LEU A 66 -11.24 -1.23 -5.22
C LEU A 66 -10.49 -2.42 -4.61
N LEU A 67 -10.52 -3.59 -5.26
CA LEU A 67 -9.78 -4.76 -4.80
C LEU A 67 -8.27 -4.52 -4.82
N ALA A 68 -7.75 -3.83 -5.84
CA ALA A 68 -6.33 -3.47 -5.90
C ALA A 68 -5.93 -2.58 -4.71
N TRP A 69 -6.71 -1.55 -4.39
CA TRP A 69 -6.44 -0.70 -3.23
C TRP A 69 -6.51 -1.47 -1.90
N VAL A 70 -7.49 -2.37 -1.75
CA VAL A 70 -7.58 -3.27 -0.58
C VAL A 70 -6.33 -4.14 -0.46
N CYS A 71 -5.86 -4.74 -1.57
CA CYS A 71 -4.65 -5.56 -1.58
C CYS A 71 -3.39 -4.75 -1.23
N ILE A 72 -3.25 -3.54 -1.76
CA ILE A 72 -2.09 -2.68 -1.48
C ILE A 72 -2.08 -2.29 0.01
N VAL A 73 -3.16 -1.69 0.50
CA VAL A 73 -3.24 -1.23 1.90
C VAL A 73 -3.18 -2.41 2.88
N GLY A 74 -3.74 -3.56 2.50
CA GLY A 74 -3.67 -4.80 3.24
C GLY A 74 -2.26 -5.34 3.32
N SER A 75 -1.51 -5.28 2.21
CA SER A 75 -0.10 -5.68 2.20
C SER A 75 0.74 -4.78 3.12
N VAL A 76 0.49 -3.46 3.11
CA VAL A 76 1.17 -2.54 4.05
C VAL A 76 0.84 -2.90 5.51
N TYR A 77 -0.43 -3.17 5.80
CA TYR A 77 -0.89 -3.53 7.14
C TYR A 77 -0.31 -4.87 7.63
N LEU A 78 -0.22 -5.87 6.75
CA LEU A 78 0.24 -7.21 7.10
C LEU A 78 1.77 -7.35 7.11
N PHE A 79 2.47 -6.64 6.22
CA PHE A 79 3.91 -6.89 6.00
C PHE A 79 4.80 -5.72 6.42
N ALA A 80 4.35 -4.46 6.27
CA ALA A 80 5.16 -3.30 6.63
C ALA A 80 5.00 -2.91 8.11
N LEU A 81 3.77 -2.92 8.63
CA LEU A 81 3.47 -2.46 9.98
C LEU A 81 4.09 -3.33 11.11
N PRO A 82 3.94 -4.68 11.13
CA PRO A 82 4.21 -5.48 12.33
C PRO A 82 5.69 -5.49 12.78
N ASN A 83 6.62 -5.16 11.88
CA ASN A 83 8.05 -5.27 12.12
C ASN A 83 8.72 -3.92 12.46
N THR A 84 7.96 -2.91 12.89
CA THR A 84 8.46 -1.53 12.98
C THR A 84 8.30 -0.90 14.36
N ARG A 85 9.42 -0.44 14.91
CA ARG A 85 9.46 0.19 16.25
C ARG A 85 9.33 1.71 16.24
N THR A 86 9.47 2.34 15.08
CA THR A 86 9.32 3.79 14.90
C THR A 86 8.46 4.10 13.65
N PRO A 87 7.79 5.27 13.60
CA PRO A 87 7.08 5.71 12.39
C PRO A 87 8.01 5.80 11.17
N ALA A 88 9.26 6.24 11.35
CA ALA A 88 10.24 6.30 10.27
C ALA A 88 10.57 4.90 9.70
N ALA A 89 10.67 3.89 10.58
CA ALA A 89 10.85 2.50 10.13
C ALA A 89 9.62 1.98 9.37
N ALA A 90 8.40 2.34 9.81
CA ALA A 90 7.16 2.01 9.09
C ALA A 90 7.13 2.63 7.69
N ILE A 91 7.41 3.94 7.58
CA ILE A 91 7.48 4.63 6.30
C ILE A 91 8.50 3.96 5.37
N ARG A 92 9.71 3.67 5.86
CA ARG A 92 10.74 2.99 5.07
C ARG A 92 10.28 1.61 4.58
N GLN A 93 9.64 0.81 5.43
CA GLN A 93 9.11 -0.49 5.00
C GLN A 93 7.96 -0.33 4.00
N GLY A 94 7.11 0.68 4.16
CA GLY A 94 6.08 1.02 3.18
C GLY A 94 6.67 1.42 1.83
N LEU A 95 7.72 2.25 1.80
CA LEU A 95 8.42 2.64 0.58
C LEU A 95 8.99 1.41 -0.14
N LEU A 96 9.68 0.53 0.58
CA LEU A 96 10.26 -0.69 0.00
C LEU A 96 9.19 -1.68 -0.47
N LEU A 97 8.11 -1.83 0.29
CA LEU A 97 7.00 -2.70 -0.12
C LEU A 97 6.32 -2.16 -1.38
N GLY A 98 6.07 -0.85 -1.46
CA GLY A 98 5.49 -0.22 -2.64
C GLY A 98 6.41 -0.34 -3.86
N LEU A 99 7.72 -0.19 -3.70
CA LEU A 99 8.71 -0.43 -4.74
C LEU A 99 8.59 -1.86 -5.30
N CYS A 100 8.47 -2.85 -4.42
CA CYS A 100 8.29 -4.24 -4.85
C CYS A 100 6.95 -4.47 -5.53
N LEU A 101 5.83 -3.99 -4.97
CA LEU A 101 4.49 -4.22 -5.52
C LEU A 101 4.32 -3.56 -6.89
N TYR A 102 4.58 -2.26 -6.97
CA TYR A 102 4.42 -1.50 -8.20
C TYR A 102 5.53 -1.85 -9.19
N GLY A 103 6.78 -2.00 -8.74
CA GLY A 103 7.87 -2.43 -9.61
C GLY A 103 7.59 -3.79 -10.24
N THR A 104 7.04 -4.76 -9.49
CA THR A 104 6.66 -6.06 -10.07
C THR A 104 5.61 -5.89 -11.17
N TYR A 105 4.57 -5.09 -10.93
CA TYR A 105 3.52 -4.84 -11.92
C TYR A 105 4.08 -4.14 -13.17
N GLU A 106 4.81 -3.05 -12.97
CA GLU A 106 5.37 -2.22 -14.03
C GLU A 106 6.43 -2.95 -14.87
N PHE A 107 7.35 -3.67 -14.23
CA PHE A 107 8.41 -4.40 -14.93
C PHE A 107 7.87 -5.64 -15.65
N THR A 108 6.84 -6.29 -15.09
CA THR A 108 6.14 -7.36 -15.81
C THR A 108 5.47 -6.80 -17.06
N ASN A 109 4.76 -5.67 -16.96
CA ASN A 109 4.13 -5.03 -18.11
C ASN A 109 5.14 -4.54 -19.15
N LEU A 110 6.29 -3.99 -18.73
CA LEU A 110 7.39 -3.69 -19.65
C LEU A 110 7.88 -4.91 -20.44
N SER A 111 7.83 -6.10 -19.83
CA SER A 111 8.31 -7.32 -20.48
C SER A 111 7.30 -7.94 -21.46
N ILE A 112 6.01 -7.66 -21.32
CA ILE A 112 4.94 -8.34 -22.10
C ILE A 112 4.05 -7.40 -22.93
N LEU A 113 3.97 -6.10 -22.62
CA LEU A 113 3.09 -5.16 -23.30
C LEU A 113 3.89 -4.21 -24.21
N VAL A 114 3.61 -4.28 -25.51
CA VAL A 114 4.25 -3.44 -26.55
C VAL A 114 4.21 -1.93 -26.25
N PRO A 115 3.08 -1.33 -25.83
CA PRO A 115 3.05 0.12 -25.61
C PRO A 115 3.74 0.57 -24.32
N TRP A 116 4.08 -0.33 -23.39
CA TRP A 116 4.55 0.06 -22.06
C TRP A 116 5.93 0.72 -22.13
N THR A 117 6.10 1.86 -21.44
CA THR A 117 7.36 2.64 -21.51
C THR A 117 8.08 2.66 -20.18
N TRP A 118 9.43 2.75 -20.22
CA TRP A 118 10.24 2.90 -19.02
C TRP A 118 9.87 4.15 -18.21
N ALA A 119 9.50 5.24 -18.88
CA ALA A 119 9.07 6.46 -18.21
C ALA A 119 7.80 6.22 -17.37
N LEU A 120 6.78 5.57 -17.93
CA LEU A 120 5.57 5.19 -17.19
C LEU A 120 5.93 4.30 -15.99
N ALA A 121 6.70 3.24 -16.25
CA ALA A 121 7.08 2.27 -15.22
C ALA A 121 7.80 2.90 -14.03
N LEU A 122 8.79 3.76 -14.28
CA LEU A 122 9.56 4.39 -13.22
C LEU A 122 8.75 5.41 -12.43
N VAL A 123 7.93 6.21 -13.13
CA VAL A 123 7.08 7.22 -12.48
C VAL A 123 6.02 6.56 -11.60
N ASP A 124 5.32 5.54 -12.10
CA ASP A 124 4.26 4.89 -11.34
C ASP A 124 4.81 4.01 -10.21
N THR A 125 5.99 3.39 -10.41
CA THR A 125 6.71 2.70 -9.33
C THR A 125 7.14 3.66 -8.22
N ALA A 126 7.66 4.85 -8.58
CA ALA A 126 8.04 5.86 -7.60
C ALA A 126 6.82 6.37 -6.82
N TRP A 127 5.71 6.63 -7.52
CA TRP A 127 4.45 7.03 -6.89
C TRP A 127 3.93 5.94 -5.94
N GLY A 128 3.84 4.69 -6.39
CA GLY A 128 3.37 3.57 -5.59
C GLY A 128 4.22 3.32 -4.34
N SER A 129 5.54 3.50 -4.46
CA SER A 129 6.46 3.49 -3.32
C SER A 129 6.08 4.56 -2.30
N ILE A 130 5.95 5.81 -2.74
CA ILE A 130 5.59 6.97 -1.87
C ILE A 130 4.22 6.74 -1.21
N ALA A 131 3.21 6.34 -1.98
CA ALA A 131 1.86 6.10 -1.50
C ALA A 131 1.83 5.01 -0.41
N CYS A 132 2.56 3.91 -0.61
CA CYS A 132 2.71 2.87 0.41
C CYS A 132 3.47 3.35 1.65
N GLY A 133 4.49 4.20 1.48
CA GLY A 133 5.20 4.85 2.59
C GLY A 133 4.29 5.74 3.44
N VAL A 134 3.44 6.55 2.80
CA VAL A 134 2.43 7.40 3.47
C VAL A 134 1.42 6.53 4.23
N ALA A 135 0.90 5.48 3.59
CA ALA A 135 -0.03 4.54 4.21
C ALA A 135 0.59 3.86 5.44
N ALA A 136 1.85 3.40 5.34
CA ALA A 136 2.55 2.77 6.45
C ALA A 136 2.78 3.74 7.62
N GLY A 137 3.12 4.99 7.33
CA GLY A 137 3.26 6.04 8.34
C GLY A 137 1.94 6.31 9.06
N LEU A 138 0.84 6.45 8.32
CA LEU A 138 -0.49 6.64 8.89
C LEU A 138 -0.91 5.44 9.75
N GLN A 139 -0.78 4.22 9.23
CA GLN A 139 -1.09 3.00 9.96
C GLN A 139 -0.29 2.90 11.26
N SER A 140 1.02 3.17 11.21
CA SER A 140 1.88 3.16 12.40
C SER A 140 1.47 4.20 13.43
N TRP A 141 1.11 5.40 12.99
CA TRP A 141 0.64 6.47 13.87
C TRP A 141 -0.64 6.08 14.60
N ILE A 142 -1.66 5.60 13.88
CA ILE A 142 -2.94 5.20 14.50
C ILE A 142 -2.74 3.99 15.42
N TYR A 143 -2.02 2.96 14.96
CA TYR A 143 -1.78 1.74 15.72
C TYR A 143 -1.11 2.03 17.06
N ARG A 144 -0.10 2.92 17.08
CA ARG A 144 0.58 3.32 18.32
C ARG A 144 -0.33 4.06 19.29
N LYS A 145 -1.18 4.95 18.78
CA LYS A 145 -2.16 5.65 19.63
C LYS A 145 -3.09 4.68 20.33
N LEU A 146 -3.54 3.64 19.62
CA LEU A 146 -4.40 2.59 20.17
C LEU A 146 -3.70 1.68 21.20
N LEU A 147 -2.37 1.56 21.16
CA LEU A 147 -1.61 0.84 22.18
C LEU A 147 -1.44 1.63 23.47
N THR A 148 -1.47 2.96 23.39
CA THR A 148 -1.29 3.87 24.53
C THR A 148 -2.60 4.35 25.17
N SER A 149 -3.74 4.05 24.56
CA SER A 149 -5.09 4.40 25.03
C SER A 149 -5.72 3.27 25.82
#